data_AF-A0A0S4U425-F1
#
_entry.id   AF-A0A0S4U425-F1
#
_cell.length_a   1.000
_cell.length_b   1.000
_cell.length_c   1.000
_cell.angle_alpha   90.00
_cell.angle_beta   90.00
_cell.angle_gamma   90.00
#
_symmetry.space_group_name_H-M   'P 1'
#
loop_
_entity.id
_entity.type
_entity.pdbx_description
1 polymer ?
#
loop_
_entity_poly.entity_id
_entity_poly.type
_entity_poly.pdbx_seq_one_letter_code
_entity_poly.pdbx_strand_id
1 'polypeptide(L)'
;MNPESKQKKPLRWRIIALMVQVAAVAIALNAVLVLFGVIRNPAEQHREVDAVTYRILSDGYASGSPAYRAAIRETVKVQGAIMLSDRERLMGMWAKAVPAGYRVPAAVGTRESERAHLLGLVNGASNSEVPK
;
A
#
# COMPACT_ATOMS: atom_id res chain seq x y z
N MET A 1 -13.11 -48.35 -45.17
CA MET A 1 -12.55 -47.08 -44.67
C MET A 1 -13.37 -46.67 -43.45
N ASN A 2 -12.85 -46.87 -42.25
CA ASN A 2 -13.55 -46.55 -41.01
C ASN A 2 -13.08 -45.15 -40.58
N PRO A 3 -13.95 -44.15 -40.41
CA PRO A 3 -13.52 -42.81 -40.02
C PRO A 3 -13.04 -42.84 -38.57
N GLU A 4 -11.79 -42.46 -38.33
CA GLU A 4 -11.22 -42.33 -36.99
C GLU A 4 -12.09 -41.40 -36.12
N SER A 5 -12.47 -41.89 -34.94
CA SER A 5 -13.22 -41.09 -33.98
C SER A 5 -12.33 -39.95 -33.48
N LYS A 6 -12.67 -38.69 -33.81
CA LYS A 6 -12.03 -37.51 -33.23
C LYS A 6 -12.14 -37.61 -31.70
N GLN A 7 -11.02 -37.85 -31.01
CA GLN A 7 -10.92 -37.83 -29.56
C GLN A 7 -11.52 -36.52 -29.04
N LYS A 8 -12.71 -36.60 -28.44
CA LYS A 8 -13.35 -35.44 -27.79
C LYS A 8 -12.45 -35.06 -26.59
N LYS A 9 -11.95 -33.81 -26.58
CA LYS A 9 -11.14 -33.29 -25.47
C LYS A 9 -11.80 -33.63 -24.13
N PRO A 10 -11.04 -34.10 -23.11
CA PRO A 10 -11.61 -34.51 -21.84
C PRO A 10 -12.47 -33.40 -21.23
N LEU A 11 -13.60 -33.76 -20.60
CA LEU A 11 -14.56 -32.82 -20.01
C LEU A 11 -13.88 -31.76 -19.10
N ARG A 12 -12.84 -32.18 -18.37
CA ARG A 12 -12.01 -31.33 -17.50
C ARG A 12 -11.37 -30.14 -18.23
N TRP A 13 -10.90 -30.34 -19.47
CA TRP A 13 -10.31 -29.27 -20.28
C TRP A 13 -11.36 -28.27 -20.78
N ARG A 14 -12.60 -28.71 -21.00
CA ARG A 14 -13.70 -27.81 -21.38
C ARG A 14 -14.14 -26.94 -20.20
N ILE A 15 -14.15 -27.49 -18.99
CA ILE A 15 -14.44 -26.75 -17.76
C ILE A 15 -13.34 -25.71 -17.47
N ILE A 16 -12.07 -26.09 -17.59
CA ILE A 16 -10.94 -25.16 -17.41
C ILE A 16 -11.01 -24.03 -18.44
N ALA A 17 -11.26 -24.35 -19.71
CA ALA A 17 -11.41 -23.33 -20.76
C ALA A 17 -12.57 -22.36 -20.47
N LEU A 18 -13.69 -22.87 -19.95
CA LEU A 18 -14.83 -22.05 -19.55
C LEU A 18 -14.47 -21.13 -18.37
N MET A 19 -13.78 -21.65 -17.34
CA MET A 19 -13.33 -20.84 -16.21
C MET A 19 -12.38 -19.72 -16.64
N VAL A 20 -11.45 -20.02 -17.55
CA VAL A 20 -10.52 -19.01 -18.10
C VAL A 20 -11.28 -17.94 -18.89
N GLN A 21 -12.28 -18.32 -19.68
CA GLN A 21 -13.13 -17.36 -20.40
C GLN A 21 -13.91 -16.46 -19.43
N VAL A 22 -14.52 -17.03 -18.39
CA VAL A 22 -15.26 -16.26 -17.39
C VAL A 22 -14.33 -15.29 -16.64
N ALA A 23 -13.14 -15.76 -16.25
CA ALA A 23 -12.14 -14.91 -15.60
C ALA A 23 -11.69 -13.76 -16.51
N ALA A 24 -11.45 -14.03 -17.80
CA ALA A 24 -11.07 -13.00 -18.77
C ALA A 24 -12.17 -11.94 -18.95
N VAL A 25 -13.44 -12.36 -19.03
CA VAL A 25 -14.58 -11.43 -19.12
C VAL A 25 -14.70 -10.58 -17.86
N ALA A 26 -14.51 -11.16 -16.67
CA ALA A 26 -14.56 -10.43 -15.42
C ALA A 26 -13.43 -9.38 -15.30
N ILE A 27 -12.21 -9.74 -15.74
CA ILE A 27 -11.07 -8.81 -15.78
C ILE A 27 -11.35 -7.66 -16.77
N ALA A 28 -11.86 -7.98 -17.97
CA ALA A 28 -12.21 -6.99 -18.97
C ALA A 28 -13.31 -6.03 -18.48
N LEU A 29 -14.34 -6.56 -17.81
CA LEU A 29 -15.41 -5.76 -17.23
C LEU A 29 -14.87 -4.81 -16.15
N ASN A 30 -14.02 -5.30 -15.24
CA ASN A 30 -13.37 -4.45 -14.24
C ASN A 30 -12.52 -3.35 -14.88
N ALA A 31 -11.76 -3.67 -15.93
CA ALA A 31 -10.96 -2.68 -16.64
C ALA A 31 -11.85 -1.59 -17.26
N VAL A 32 -12.98 -1.96 -17.87
CA VAL A 32 -13.97 -1.01 -18.41
C VAL A 32 -14.56 -0.14 -17.29
N LEU A 33 -14.94 -0.72 -16.15
CA LEU A 33 -15.49 0.04 -15.01
C LEU A 33 -14.48 1.04 -14.43
N VAL A 34 -13.18 0.69 -14.41
CA VAL A 34 -12.11 1.63 -14.05
C VAL A 34 -11.96 2.73 -15.11
N LEU A 35 -11.99 2.38 -16.40
CA LEU A 35 -11.83 3.33 -17.51
C LEU A 35 -12.95 4.38 -17.56
N PHE A 36 -14.18 3.96 -17.28
CA PHE A 36 -15.35 4.84 -17.18
C PHE A 36 -15.51 5.49 -15.79
N GLY A 37 -14.56 5.30 -14.87
CA GLY A 37 -14.54 5.94 -13.56
C GLY A 37 -15.65 5.47 -12.59
N VAL A 38 -16.31 4.36 -12.88
CA VAL A 38 -17.37 3.78 -12.03
C VAL A 38 -16.79 3.22 -10.74
N ILE A 39 -15.59 2.66 -10.81
CA ILE A 39 -14.82 2.19 -9.65
C ILE A 39 -13.42 2.82 -9.70
N ARG A 40 -12.89 3.20 -8.53
CA ARG A 40 -11.50 3.66 -8.45
C ARG A 40 -10.56 2.51 -8.79
N ASN A 41 -9.47 2.84 -9.48
CA ASN A 41 -8.44 1.87 -9.80
C ASN A 41 -7.89 1.26 -8.49
N PRO A 42 -7.94 -0.06 -8.29
CA PRO A 42 -7.42 -0.68 -7.08
C PRO A 42 -5.93 -0.37 -6.87
N ALA A 43 -5.16 -0.16 -7.94
CA ALA A 43 -3.76 0.26 -7.81
C ALA A 43 -3.62 1.69 -7.26
N GLU A 44 -4.54 2.59 -7.60
CA GLU A 44 -4.59 3.94 -7.04
C GLU A 44 -5.04 3.92 -5.59
N GLN A 45 -6.03 3.08 -5.23
CA GLN A 45 -6.43 2.89 -3.83
C GLN A 45 -5.28 2.40 -2.95
N HIS A 46 -4.47 1.44 -3.43
CA HIS A 46 -3.30 0.99 -2.67
C HIS A 46 -2.26 2.10 -2.51
N ARG A 47 -2.04 2.91 -3.57
CA ARG A 47 -1.12 4.06 -3.50
C ARG A 47 -1.62 5.15 -2.55
N GLU A 48 -2.93 5.44 -2.53
CA GLU A 48 -3.56 6.37 -1.59
C GLU A 48 -3.39 5.88 -0.14
N VAL A 49 -3.68 4.61 0.14
CA VAL A 49 -3.51 4.01 1.48
C VAL A 49 -2.06 4.05 1.95
N ASP A 50 -1.10 3.76 1.04
CA ASP A 50 0.32 3.86 1.35
C ASP A 50 0.73 5.31 1.65
N ALA A 51 0.30 6.28 0.85
CA ALA A 51 0.61 7.70 1.05
C ALA A 51 0.05 8.21 2.38
N VAL A 52 -1.20 7.87 2.70
CA VAL A 52 -1.84 8.18 3.99
C VAL A 52 -1.05 7.57 5.14
N THR A 53 -0.56 6.34 4.99
CA THR A 53 0.26 5.70 6.01
C THR A 53 1.57 6.46 6.22
N TYR A 54 2.30 6.80 5.15
CA TYR A 54 3.53 7.58 5.27
C TYR A 54 3.30 8.95 5.90
N ARG A 55 2.18 9.62 5.58
CA ARG A 55 1.78 10.87 6.22
C ARG A 55 1.57 10.69 7.72
N ILE A 56 0.78 9.69 8.14
CA ILE A 56 0.53 9.42 9.56
C ILE A 56 1.85 9.13 10.31
N LEU A 57 2.73 8.32 9.72
CA LEU A 57 4.02 8.00 10.33
C LEU A 57 4.92 9.25 10.42
N SER A 58 4.87 10.15 9.44
CA SER A 58 5.61 11.43 9.45
C SER A 58 5.10 12.39 10.51
N ASP A 59 3.78 12.61 10.54
CA ASP A 59 3.13 13.48 11.52
C ASP A 59 3.31 12.92 12.93
N GLY A 60 3.22 11.59 13.07
CA GLY A 60 3.53 10.89 14.32
C GLY A 60 5.00 10.97 14.71
N TYR A 61 5.93 10.95 13.75
CA TYR A 61 7.36 11.15 14.02
C TYR A 61 7.61 12.56 14.56
N ALA A 62 7.03 13.57 13.93
CA ALA A 62 7.16 14.98 14.33
C ALA A 62 6.53 15.26 15.71
N SER A 63 5.34 14.70 15.98
CA SER A 63 4.56 14.99 17.19
C SER A 63 4.77 14.02 18.35
N GLY A 64 5.26 12.79 18.08
CA GLY A 64 5.10 11.65 18.97
C GLY A 64 6.16 11.45 20.05
N SER A 65 5.94 10.40 20.86
CA SER A 65 6.76 9.99 22.00
C SER A 65 8.17 9.55 21.60
N PRO A 66 9.18 9.66 22.49
CA PRO A 66 10.56 9.27 22.19
C PRO A 66 10.70 7.81 21.72
N ALA A 67 9.92 6.90 22.31
CA ALA A 67 9.92 5.49 21.94
C ALA A 67 9.41 5.24 20.51
N TYR A 68 8.40 6.00 20.08
CA TYR A 68 7.87 5.92 18.72
C TYR A 68 8.87 6.45 17.68
N ARG A 69 9.52 7.59 17.97
CA ARG A 69 10.57 8.15 17.11
C ARG A 69 11.77 7.21 16.96
N ALA A 70 12.18 6.57 18.06
CA ALA A 70 13.27 5.60 18.04
C ALA A 70 12.93 4.40 17.15
N ALA A 71 11.73 3.83 17.28
CA ALA A 71 11.28 2.71 16.47
C ALA A 71 11.22 3.05 14.96
N ILE A 72 10.67 4.21 14.59
CA ILE A 72 10.67 4.65 13.19
C ILE A 72 12.09 4.82 12.66
N ARG A 73 12.96 5.48 13.43
CA ARG A 73 14.35 5.73 13.00
C ARG A 73 15.11 4.42 12.79
N GLU A 74 14.92 3.45 13.69
CA GLU A 74 15.52 2.12 13.57
C GLU A 74 15.02 1.40 12.30
N THR A 75 13.70 1.31 12.10
CA THR A 75 13.13 0.68 10.91
C THR A 75 13.64 1.32 9.62
N VAL A 76 13.62 2.65 9.54
CA VAL A 76 14.08 3.39 8.35
C VAL A 76 15.59 3.21 8.12
N LYS A 77 16.41 3.24 9.17
CA LYS A 77 17.87 3.11 9.07
C LYS A 77 18.31 1.69 8.67
N VAL A 78 17.69 0.66 9.22
CA VAL A 78 18.06 -0.74 8.97
C VAL A 78 17.56 -1.23 7.61
N GLN A 79 16.38 -0.79 7.17
CA GLN A 79 15.71 -1.35 6.00
C GLN A 79 15.61 -0.39 4.80
N GLY A 80 15.97 0.89 4.93
CA GLY A 80 15.91 1.89 3.85
C GLY A 80 14.50 2.30 3.41
N ALA A 81 13.48 1.67 3.99
CA ALA A 81 12.06 1.99 3.84
C ALA A 81 11.27 1.31 4.98
N ILE A 82 10.02 1.71 5.16
CA ILE A 82 9.12 1.01 6.07
C ILE A 82 8.54 -0.19 5.31
N MET A 83 8.94 -1.39 5.72
CA MET A 83 8.36 -2.65 5.24
C MET A 83 6.91 -2.79 5.73
N LEU A 84 6.09 -3.55 5.00
CA LEU A 84 4.68 -3.78 5.34
C LEU A 84 4.52 -4.41 6.74
N SER A 85 5.45 -5.28 7.12
CA SER A 85 5.49 -5.93 8.44
C SER A 85 5.73 -4.95 9.59
N ASP A 86 6.60 -3.96 9.39
CA ASP A 86 6.86 -2.93 10.39
C ASP A 86 5.78 -1.85 10.38
N ARG A 87 5.10 -1.64 9.24
CA ARG A 87 3.98 -0.71 9.11
C ARG A 87 2.91 -0.97 10.18
N GLU A 88 2.42 -2.21 10.30
CA GLU A 88 1.35 -2.54 11.25
C GLU A 88 1.78 -2.35 12.69
N ARG A 89 3.00 -2.78 13.02
CA ARG A 89 3.59 -2.59 14.36
C ARG A 89 3.71 -1.10 14.70
N LEU A 90 4.28 -0.30 13.80
CA LEU A 90 4.46 1.14 13.98
C LEU A 90 3.11 1.85 14.09
N MET A 91 2.14 1.51 13.23
CA MET A 91 0.79 2.05 13.32
C MET A 91 0.09 1.65 14.62
N GLY A 92 0.32 0.44 15.14
CA GLY A 92 -0.18 0.02 16.44
C GLY A 92 0.47 0.75 17.62
N MET A 93 1.77 1.07 17.52
CA MET A 93 2.46 1.93 18.50
C MET A 93 1.93 3.36 18.45
N TRP A 94 1.74 3.90 17.25
CA TRP A 94 1.17 5.23 17.04
C TRP A 94 -0.24 5.32 17.59
N ALA A 95 -1.11 4.35 17.29
CA ALA A 95 -2.49 4.34 17.78
C ALA A 95 -2.59 4.38 19.32
N LYS A 96 -1.56 3.91 20.03
CA LYS A 96 -1.46 4.01 21.49
C LYS A 96 -0.91 5.35 21.98
N ALA A 97 -0.14 6.04 21.16
CA ALA A 97 0.52 7.31 21.49
C ALA A 97 -0.17 8.54 20.87
N VAL A 98 -1.13 8.34 19.96
CA VAL A 98 -1.77 9.38 19.18
C VAL A 98 -2.65 10.27 20.07
N PRO A 99 -2.61 11.61 19.90
CA PRO A 99 -3.53 12.50 20.57
C PRO A 99 -5.00 12.19 20.20
N ALA A 100 -5.89 12.25 21.20
CA ALA A 100 -7.32 12.11 20.95
C ALA A 100 -7.80 13.14 19.92
N GLY A 101 -8.54 12.67 18.91
CA GLY A 101 -9.06 13.53 17.84
C GLY A 101 -8.09 13.84 16.70
N TYR A 102 -6.90 13.21 16.67
CA TYR A 102 -6.02 13.28 15.52
C TYR A 102 -6.74 12.82 14.23
N ARG A 103 -6.59 13.60 13.17
CA ARG A 103 -7.12 13.29 11.84
C ARG A 103 -6.03 13.48 10.81
N VAL A 104 -6.05 12.62 9.79
CA VAL A 104 -5.18 12.79 8.62
C VAL A 104 -5.69 14.00 7.83
N PRO A 105 -4.82 14.91 7.40
CA PRO A 105 -5.19 16.00 6.51
C PRO A 105 -5.88 15.46 5.25
N ALA A 106 -6.91 16.17 4.77
CA ALA A 106 -7.62 15.77 3.55
C ALA A 106 -6.74 15.81 2.29
N ALA A 107 -5.68 16.64 2.31
CA ALA A 107 -4.66 16.67 1.29
C ALA A 107 -3.48 15.79 1.71
N VAL A 108 -3.35 14.63 1.06
CA VAL A 108 -2.19 13.75 1.15
C VAL A 108 -1.52 13.74 -0.22
N GLY A 109 -0.19 13.85 -0.24
CA GLY A 109 0.59 13.78 -1.46
C GLY A 109 0.61 12.37 -2.07
N THR A 110 1.47 12.17 -3.06
CA THR A 110 1.74 10.82 -3.57
C THR A 110 2.53 10.01 -2.55
N ARG A 111 2.49 8.68 -2.67
CA ARG A 111 3.30 7.75 -1.85
C ARG A 111 4.77 8.16 -1.82
N GLU A 112 5.34 8.50 -2.97
CA GLU A 112 6.74 8.88 -3.12
C GLU A 112 7.04 10.20 -2.39
N SER A 113 6.15 11.18 -2.50
CA SER A 113 6.31 12.48 -1.82
C SER A 113 6.22 12.35 -0.29
N GLU A 114 5.26 11.56 0.22
CA GLU A 114 5.08 11.33 1.66
C GLU A 114 6.19 10.46 2.23
N ARG A 115 6.68 9.47 1.46
CA ARG A 115 7.87 8.69 1.83
C ARG A 115 9.11 9.57 1.89
N ALA A 116 9.33 10.42 0.89
CA ALA A 116 10.46 11.34 0.88
C ALA A 116 10.40 12.33 2.05
N HIS A 117 9.20 12.80 2.39
CA HIS A 117 8.97 13.63 3.56
C HIS A 117 9.37 12.92 4.87
N LEU A 118 8.89 11.69 5.09
CA LEU A 118 9.28 10.90 6.27
C LEU A 118 10.80 10.67 6.36
N LEU A 119 11.41 10.28 5.23
CA LEU A 119 12.85 10.07 5.15
C LEU A 119 13.63 11.36 5.46
N GLY A 120 13.14 12.51 4.98
CA GLY A 120 13.68 13.83 5.28
C GLY A 120 13.63 14.15 6.78
N LEU A 121 12.53 13.85 7.47
CA LEU A 121 12.40 14.04 8.92
C LEU A 121 13.35 13.14 9.71
N VAL A 122 13.44 11.85 9.32
CA VAL A 122 14.31 10.88 9.99
C VAL A 122 15.79 11.22 9.80
N ASN A 123 16.20 11.62 8.59
CA ASN A 123 17.59 11.94 8.26
C ASN A 123 17.99 13.35 8.74
N GLY A 124 17.09 14.34 8.64
CA GLY A 124 17.31 15.72 9.09
C GLY A 124 17.47 15.86 10.60
N ALA A 125 16.81 14.98 11.37
CA ALA A 125 16.99 14.87 12.81
C ALA A 125 18.32 14.20 13.23
N SER A 126 19.19 13.87 12.27
CA SER A 126 20.58 13.47 12.53
C SER A 126 21.57 14.64 12.35
N ASN A 127 21.15 15.76 11.74
CA ASN A 127 22.02 16.92 11.47
C ASN A 127 21.56 18.21 12.15
N SER A 128 20.46 18.17 12.91
CA SER A 128 20.01 19.31 13.69
C SER A 128 20.46 19.13 15.14
N GLU A 129 21.73 19.46 15.39
CA GLU A 129 22.03 20.23 16.60
C GLU A 129 21.00 21.35 16.67
N VAL A 130 20.23 21.38 17.75
CA VAL A 130 19.33 22.48 18.07
C VAL A 130 20.18 23.75 18.18
N PRO A 131 20.02 24.77 17.33
CA PRO A 131 20.59 26.07 17.62
C PRO A 131 19.64 26.81 18.56
N LYS A 132 20.15 27.04 19.77
CA LYS A 132 19.70 27.89 20.88
C LYS A 132 18.66 27.32 21.84
#